data_AF-A0A812WV74-F1
#
_entry.id   AF-A0A812WV74-F1
#
_cell.length_a   1.000
_cell.length_b   1.000
_cell.length_c   1.000
_cell.angle_alpha   90.00
_cell.angle_beta   90.00
_cell.angle_gamma   90.00
#
_symmetry.space_group_name_H-M   'P 1'
#
loop_
_entity.id
_entity.type
_entity.pdbx_description
1 polymer ?
#
loop_
_entity_poly.entity_id
_entity_poly.type
_entity_poly.pdbx_seq_one_letter_code
_entity_poly.pdbx_strand_id
1 'polypeptide(L)'
;MQDEAAAFENCIGAGRLEGWFCTSSIDNEKKGWGHLESYSFPGHLFFHLQRSPSLRGVRYGKKDPVTFEVVEFNGRCEAVKLLLPSMQQEDPEEAWKPEPREVLGQTMEGRLSCNWQLVKAQNWGFVVSDFFRGTVFWHITDNPEMLDLEFSKDDVVEFELYINETRGDQVRARKLKFLRAAVKDPRDEKAEENSQKRMEKKRRWLENWRKGPPPDWDCKGCGYLNFGRNKICKTCSHPRPPREEWPAEEEEALQKAVAPNIQSLPAAFKCNLPVQFQPFVAAQPGQAQSKAPSVLGPGRMGQMGHVHPPEGLPTPGSCFAQPAQIAQPAQPSTWHDPSGLQNQLDNAMWLQTQQPCGLQQVMAMPATSAIPVISALPPAAPAVAATPAATTPADEACFRDFDKILQKRADTEDGVAANVKAYLDEMSKKLRDGKAKQAFAVQLSRHPWFAETGHELRFRPGMGKLDVALTPAARALKRKAGEQSNDFY
;
A
#
# COMPACT_ATOMS: atom_id res chain seq x y z
N MET A 1 -8.26 -13.63 -22.60
CA MET A 1 -8.17 -12.17 -22.45
C MET A 1 -9.49 -11.46 -22.75
N GLN A 2 -10.21 -11.76 -23.84
CA GLN A 2 -11.53 -11.13 -24.07
C GLN A 2 -12.59 -11.54 -23.02
N ASP A 3 -12.60 -12.79 -22.55
CA ASP A 3 -13.54 -13.25 -21.51
C ASP A 3 -13.25 -12.69 -20.10
N GLU A 4 -12.02 -12.23 -19.83
CA GLU A 4 -11.69 -11.62 -18.53
C GLU A 4 -12.29 -10.22 -18.41
N ALA A 5 -12.39 -9.46 -19.50
CA ALA A 5 -12.91 -8.09 -19.48
C ALA A 5 -14.38 -8.04 -19.05
N ALA A 6 -15.20 -8.97 -19.55
CA ALA A 6 -16.63 -9.05 -19.22
C ALA A 6 -16.90 -9.38 -17.74
N ALA A 7 -15.95 -10.03 -17.06
CA ALA A 7 -16.12 -10.40 -15.66
C ALA A 7 -16.14 -9.19 -14.73
N PHE A 8 -15.45 -8.11 -15.08
CA PHE A 8 -15.35 -6.91 -14.24
C PHE A 8 -16.54 -5.96 -14.43
N GLU A 9 -17.20 -5.98 -15.60
CA GLU A 9 -18.29 -5.05 -15.93
C GLU A 9 -19.46 -5.15 -14.94
N ASN A 10 -19.77 -6.35 -14.47
CA ASN A 10 -20.82 -6.59 -13.47
C ASN A 10 -20.48 -6.05 -12.07
N CYS A 11 -19.21 -5.72 -11.83
CA CYS A 11 -18.74 -5.21 -10.54
C CYS A 11 -18.63 -3.67 -10.51
N ILE A 12 -18.76 -3.00 -11.67
CA ILE A 12 -18.73 -1.54 -11.74
C ILE A 12 -19.94 -0.98 -10.99
N GLY A 13 -19.69 -0.15 -9.98
CA GLY A 13 -20.76 0.43 -9.17
C GLY A 13 -21.46 -0.53 -8.22
N ALA A 14 -20.99 -1.78 -8.07
CA ALA A 14 -21.54 -2.76 -7.12
C ALA A 14 -21.27 -2.42 -5.64
N GLY A 15 -20.71 -1.25 -5.36
CA GLY A 15 -20.31 -0.82 -4.03
C GLY A 15 -18.89 -1.30 -3.67
N ARG A 16 -18.68 -1.55 -2.38
CA ARG A 16 -17.38 -1.95 -1.85
C ARG A 16 -17.22 -3.47 -1.94
N LEU A 17 -16.14 -3.89 -2.58
CA LEU A 17 -15.75 -5.30 -2.72
C LEU A 17 -14.58 -5.61 -1.81
N GLU A 18 -14.42 -6.89 -1.49
CA GLU A 18 -13.28 -7.42 -0.75
C GLU A 18 -12.33 -8.18 -1.68
N GLY A 19 -11.05 -8.15 -1.33
CA GLY A 19 -10.00 -8.82 -2.09
C GLY A 19 -8.68 -8.81 -1.34
N TRP A 20 -7.60 -9.08 -2.06
CA TRP A 20 -6.25 -9.09 -1.50
C TRP A 20 -5.21 -8.58 -2.48
N PHE A 21 -4.15 -7.98 -1.96
CA PHE A 21 -3.07 -7.45 -2.79
C PHE A 21 -2.25 -8.57 -3.45
N CYS A 22 -1.97 -8.44 -4.74
CA CYS A 22 -1.02 -9.30 -5.46
C CYS A 22 0.42 -8.72 -5.40
N THR A 23 0.55 -7.41 -5.17
CA THR A 23 1.81 -6.66 -5.13
C THR A 23 2.02 -5.97 -3.77
N SER A 24 3.26 -5.95 -3.27
CA SER A 24 3.57 -5.36 -1.96
C SER A 24 3.57 -3.83 -1.99
N SER A 25 3.35 -3.19 -0.85
CA SER A 25 3.36 -1.71 -0.76
C SER A 25 4.67 -1.09 -1.24
N ILE A 26 5.81 -1.73 -0.93
CA ILE A 26 7.15 -1.29 -1.36
C ILE A 26 7.27 -1.27 -2.89
N ASP A 27 6.77 -2.32 -3.56
CA ASP A 27 6.79 -2.39 -5.02
C ASP A 27 5.86 -1.35 -5.64
N ASN A 28 4.70 -1.13 -5.02
CA ASN A 28 3.67 -0.22 -5.51
C ASN A 28 4.09 1.25 -5.33
N GLU A 29 4.71 1.62 -4.21
CA GLU A 29 5.24 2.98 -3.98
C GLU A 29 6.29 3.36 -5.01
N LYS A 30 7.15 2.40 -5.40
CA LYS A 30 8.15 2.61 -6.44
C LYS A 30 7.53 2.78 -7.84
N LYS A 31 6.47 2.03 -8.14
CA LYS A 31 5.84 2.02 -9.48
C LYS A 31 4.72 3.04 -9.64
N GLY A 32 4.10 3.46 -8.54
CA GLY A 32 2.85 4.25 -8.52
C GLY A 32 1.57 3.43 -8.66
N TRP A 33 1.65 2.10 -8.88
CA TRP A 33 0.51 1.24 -9.17
C TRP A 33 0.75 -0.22 -8.72
N GLY A 34 -0.33 -0.98 -8.61
CA GLY A 34 -0.33 -2.39 -8.20
C GLY A 34 -1.48 -3.20 -8.78
N HIS A 35 -1.59 -4.46 -8.34
CA HIS A 35 -2.70 -5.35 -8.69
C HIS A 35 -3.30 -5.99 -7.43
N LEU A 36 -4.59 -6.27 -7.49
CA LEU A 36 -5.33 -7.04 -6.49
C LEU A 36 -6.16 -8.15 -7.13
N GLU A 37 -6.58 -9.11 -6.33
CA GLU A 37 -7.53 -10.17 -6.68
C GLU A 37 -8.76 -10.06 -5.76
N SER A 38 -9.90 -10.58 -6.22
CA SER A 38 -11.14 -10.62 -5.45
C SER A 38 -11.79 -11.98 -5.56
N TYR A 39 -12.62 -12.33 -4.59
CA TYR A 39 -13.52 -13.48 -4.72
C TYR A 39 -14.68 -13.21 -5.70
N SER A 40 -14.97 -11.94 -5.99
CA SER A 40 -16.14 -11.52 -6.78
C SER A 40 -15.95 -11.70 -8.29
N PHE A 41 -14.70 -11.76 -8.75
CA PHE A 41 -14.37 -11.91 -10.17
C PHE A 41 -13.02 -12.62 -10.33
N PRO A 42 -12.84 -13.43 -11.39
CA PRO A 42 -11.54 -13.99 -11.74
C PRO A 42 -10.59 -12.90 -12.29
N GLY A 43 -9.28 -13.12 -12.12
CA GLY A 43 -8.24 -12.26 -12.69
C GLY A 43 -7.70 -11.20 -11.74
N HIS A 44 -6.81 -10.37 -12.27
CA HIS A 44 -6.16 -9.30 -11.51
C HIS A 44 -6.75 -7.94 -11.86
N LEU A 45 -7.17 -7.18 -10.85
CA LEU A 45 -7.65 -5.82 -11.01
C LEU A 45 -6.51 -4.82 -10.74
N PHE A 46 -6.30 -3.92 -11.69
CA PHE A 46 -5.27 -2.88 -11.60
C PHE A 46 -5.69 -1.76 -10.65
N PHE A 47 -4.75 -1.15 -9.94
CA PHE A 47 -5.01 0.09 -9.19
C PHE A 47 -3.82 1.06 -9.23
N HIS A 48 -4.12 2.35 -9.11
CA HIS A 48 -3.11 3.41 -9.06
C HIS A 48 -3.10 4.09 -7.68
N LEU A 49 -1.92 4.32 -7.09
CA LEU A 49 -1.77 4.97 -5.78
C LEU A 49 -2.22 6.44 -5.78
N GLN A 50 -2.33 7.06 -6.95
CA GLN A 50 -2.90 8.41 -7.07
C GLN A 50 -4.41 8.45 -6.85
N ARG A 51 -5.12 7.38 -7.19
CA ARG A 51 -6.59 7.29 -7.01
C ARG A 51 -6.99 6.65 -5.68
N SER A 52 -6.02 6.13 -4.94
CA SER A 52 -6.19 5.64 -3.57
C SER A 52 -5.14 6.26 -2.65
N PRO A 53 -5.24 7.58 -2.38
CA PRO A 53 -4.26 8.29 -1.57
C PRO A 53 -4.12 7.73 -0.15
N SER A 54 -5.19 7.11 0.37
CA SER A 54 -5.22 6.43 1.67
C SER A 54 -4.12 5.38 1.81
N LEU A 55 -3.72 4.71 0.73
CA LEU A 55 -2.67 3.69 0.77
C LEU A 55 -1.24 4.24 0.73
N ARG A 56 -1.03 5.54 0.51
CA ARG A 56 0.32 6.10 0.38
C ARG A 56 1.03 6.08 1.73
N GLY A 57 2.23 5.49 1.76
CA GLY A 57 3.01 5.38 2.98
C GLY A 57 2.46 4.35 3.98
N VAL A 58 1.46 3.56 3.59
CA VAL A 58 0.85 2.52 4.42
C VAL A 58 1.44 1.18 4.02
N ARG A 59 1.92 0.43 5.01
CA ARG A 59 2.57 -0.86 4.77
C ARG A 59 1.53 -1.96 4.63
N TYR A 60 1.61 -2.69 3.52
CA TYR A 60 0.82 -3.89 3.25
C TYR A 60 1.63 -4.89 2.43
N GLY A 61 1.41 -6.17 2.71
CA GLY A 61 2.02 -7.31 2.07
C GLY A 61 1.18 -7.90 0.92
N LYS A 62 1.76 -8.88 0.24
CA LYS A 62 0.99 -9.71 -0.69
C LYS A 62 0.03 -10.58 0.11
N LYS A 63 -1.19 -10.75 -0.41
CA LYS A 63 -2.32 -11.46 0.21
C LYS A 63 -2.92 -10.75 1.43
N ASP A 64 -2.50 -9.52 1.72
CA ASP A 64 -3.17 -8.74 2.75
C ASP A 64 -4.58 -8.38 2.26
N PRO A 65 -5.59 -8.53 3.12
CA PRO A 65 -6.97 -8.20 2.79
C PRO A 65 -7.11 -6.70 2.49
N VAL A 66 -7.95 -6.37 1.52
CA VAL A 66 -8.25 -5.00 1.13
C VAL A 66 -9.69 -4.90 0.68
N THR A 67 -10.30 -3.76 0.94
CA THR A 67 -11.60 -3.40 0.39
C THR A 67 -11.48 -2.25 -0.58
N PHE A 68 -12.26 -2.25 -1.65
CA PHE A 68 -12.11 -1.30 -2.73
C PHE A 68 -13.41 -1.13 -3.50
N GLU A 69 -13.51 -0.09 -4.32
CA GLU A 69 -14.57 0.07 -5.30
C GLU A 69 -14.00 -0.16 -6.70
N VAL A 70 -14.82 -0.68 -7.63
CA VAL A 70 -14.44 -0.84 -9.03
C VAL A 70 -15.03 0.29 -9.84
N VAL A 71 -14.17 0.99 -10.58
CA VAL A 71 -14.57 2.04 -11.51
C VAL A 71 -13.99 1.77 -12.89
N GLU A 72 -14.72 2.18 -13.92
CA GLU A 72 -14.21 2.17 -15.28
C GLU A 72 -13.52 3.50 -15.58
N PHE A 73 -12.28 3.43 -16.07
CA PHE A 73 -11.52 4.59 -16.51
C PHE A 73 -10.85 4.29 -17.85
N ASN A 74 -11.18 5.06 -18.88
CA ASN A 74 -10.69 4.88 -20.25
C ASN A 74 -10.90 3.45 -20.80
N GLY A 75 -12.08 2.86 -20.57
CA GLY A 75 -12.39 1.51 -21.04
C GLY A 75 -11.67 0.39 -20.29
N ARG A 76 -11.11 0.67 -19.10
CA ARG A 76 -10.45 -0.31 -18.23
C ARG A 76 -11.02 -0.22 -16.82
N CYS A 77 -11.29 -1.37 -16.21
CA CYS A 77 -11.66 -1.44 -14.81
C CYS A 77 -10.42 -1.23 -13.93
N GLU A 78 -10.53 -0.32 -12.96
CA GLU A 78 -9.52 -0.05 -11.94
C GLU A 78 -10.15 -0.15 -10.56
N ALA A 79 -9.38 -0.64 -9.57
CA ALA A 79 -9.75 -0.52 -8.17
C ALA A 79 -9.38 0.86 -7.63
N VAL A 80 -10.31 1.47 -6.91
CA VAL A 80 -10.16 2.78 -6.27
C VAL A 80 -10.63 2.73 -4.82
N LYS A 81 -10.32 3.78 -4.04
CA LYS A 81 -10.66 3.90 -2.62
C LYS A 81 -10.28 2.66 -1.80
N LEU A 82 -9.09 2.13 -2.07
CA LEU A 82 -8.59 0.96 -1.38
C LEU A 82 -8.41 1.28 0.12
N LEU A 83 -8.98 0.45 0.99
CA LEU A 83 -8.81 0.50 2.45
C LEU A 83 -8.44 -0.87 3.01
N LEU A 84 -7.43 -0.90 3.88
CA LEU A 84 -7.10 -2.07 4.71
C LEU A 84 -8.16 -2.26 5.81
N PRO A 85 -8.37 -3.47 6.34
CA PRO A 85 -9.27 -3.68 7.47
C PRO A 85 -8.96 -2.81 8.69
N SER A 86 -7.66 -2.56 8.96
CA SER A 86 -7.22 -1.67 10.03
C SER A 86 -7.60 -0.20 9.82
N MET A 87 -7.98 0.18 8.59
CA MET A 87 -8.46 1.53 8.25
C MET A 87 -9.98 1.61 8.16
N GLN A 88 -10.66 0.46 8.05
CA GLN A 88 -12.13 0.40 8.00
C GLN A 88 -12.73 0.45 9.39
N GLN A 89 -12.03 -0.12 10.37
CA GLN A 89 -12.39 0.04 11.75
C GLN A 89 -12.01 1.48 12.11
N GLU A 90 -12.98 2.39 11.98
CA GLU A 90 -12.90 3.70 12.62
C GLU A 90 -12.53 3.41 14.06
N ASP A 91 -11.30 3.76 14.44
CA ASP A 91 -10.87 3.61 15.81
C ASP A 91 -11.90 4.39 16.62
N PRO A 92 -12.61 3.79 17.60
CA PRO A 92 -13.62 4.52 18.36
C PRO A 92 -13.06 5.81 18.96
N GLU A 93 -11.74 5.86 19.16
CA GLU A 93 -10.98 7.03 19.59
C GLU A 93 -10.87 8.13 18.51
N GLU A 94 -10.82 7.77 17.23
CA GLU A 94 -10.77 8.71 16.11
C GLU A 94 -12.11 9.42 15.86
N ALA A 95 -13.23 8.79 16.25
CA ALA A 95 -14.57 9.39 16.17
C ALA A 95 -14.73 10.64 17.06
N TRP A 96 -13.96 10.76 18.14
CA TRP A 96 -14.00 11.90 19.06
C TRP A 96 -13.07 13.05 18.66
N LYS A 97 -12.20 12.86 17.67
CA LYS A 97 -11.27 13.92 17.26
C LYS A 97 -12.04 15.00 16.49
N PRO A 98 -11.88 16.28 16.86
CA PRO A 98 -12.54 17.38 16.17
C PRO A 98 -12.07 17.49 14.71
N GLU A 99 -12.89 18.11 13.88
CA GLU A 99 -12.47 18.50 12.53
C GLU A 99 -11.34 19.55 12.58
N PRO A 100 -10.41 19.58 11.62
CA PRO A 100 -9.35 20.61 11.58
C PRO A 100 -9.87 22.06 11.60
N ARG A 101 -11.13 22.27 11.20
CA ARG A 101 -11.81 23.58 11.25
C ARG A 101 -12.16 24.05 12.66
N GLU A 102 -12.28 23.15 13.63
CA GLU A 102 -12.67 23.49 15.01
C GLU A 102 -11.47 23.91 15.87
N VAL A 103 -10.26 23.52 15.44
CA VAL A 103 -8.99 23.77 16.14
C VAL A 103 -8.13 24.85 15.45
N LEU A 104 -8.77 25.75 14.70
CA LEU A 104 -8.09 26.84 14.00
C LEU A 104 -7.42 27.81 14.98
N GLY A 105 -6.26 28.33 14.59
CA GLY A 105 -5.47 29.27 15.38
C GLY A 105 -4.72 28.65 16.57
N GLN A 106 -4.93 27.36 16.85
CA GLN A 106 -4.19 26.64 17.88
C GLN A 106 -2.84 26.17 17.31
N THR A 107 -1.79 26.31 18.12
CA THR A 107 -0.49 25.69 17.87
C THR A 107 -0.50 24.28 18.44
N MET A 108 -0.11 23.30 17.64
CA MET A 108 -0.13 21.90 18.05
C MET A 108 1.04 21.12 17.45
N GLU A 109 1.32 19.97 18.06
CA GLU A 109 2.28 19.01 17.56
C GLU A 109 1.61 18.06 16.56
N GLY A 110 2.35 17.64 15.55
CA GLY A 110 1.97 16.54 14.68
C GLY A 110 3.16 15.95 13.93
N ARG A 111 2.85 15.11 12.94
CA ARG A 111 3.82 14.30 12.20
C ARG A 111 3.74 14.58 10.71
N LEU A 112 4.88 14.64 10.05
CA LEU A 112 4.96 14.82 8.60
C LEU A 112 4.54 13.55 7.86
N SER A 113 3.61 13.66 6.92
CA SER A 113 3.11 12.50 6.16
C SER A 113 3.91 12.24 4.86
N CYS A 114 4.83 13.15 4.50
CA CYS A 114 5.62 13.10 3.26
C CYS A 114 7.12 13.19 3.52
N ASN A 115 7.92 12.75 2.54
CA ASN A 115 9.38 12.86 2.56
C ASN A 115 9.85 14.22 1.99
N TRP A 116 10.91 14.80 2.54
CA TRP A 116 11.48 16.09 2.10
C TRP A 116 11.79 16.15 0.61
N GLN A 117 12.21 15.04 0.00
CA GLN A 117 12.53 14.99 -1.44
C GLN A 117 11.30 15.31 -2.31
N LEU A 118 10.13 14.83 -1.89
CA LEU A 118 8.87 15.10 -2.58
C LEU A 118 8.50 16.57 -2.42
N VAL A 119 8.62 17.10 -1.20
CA VAL A 119 8.34 18.52 -0.90
C VAL A 119 9.27 19.43 -1.68
N LYS A 120 10.56 19.10 -1.81
CA LYS A 120 11.52 19.87 -2.61
C LYS A 120 11.14 19.94 -4.09
N ALA A 121 10.52 18.88 -4.62
CA ALA A 121 10.07 18.85 -6.01
C ALA A 121 8.76 19.61 -6.24
N GLN A 122 7.81 19.53 -5.29
CA GLN A 122 6.45 20.05 -5.47
C GLN A 122 6.12 21.33 -4.69
N ASN A 123 6.98 21.75 -3.76
CA ASN A 123 6.83 22.91 -2.85
C ASN A 123 5.69 22.80 -1.82
N TRP A 124 5.17 21.60 -1.56
CA TRP A 124 4.10 21.38 -0.59
C TRP A 124 4.14 19.97 0.00
N GLY A 125 3.44 19.78 1.12
CA GLY A 125 3.36 18.51 1.83
C GLY A 125 2.07 18.36 2.64
N PHE A 126 2.02 17.31 3.46
CA PHE A 126 0.93 17.04 4.39
C PHE A 126 1.45 16.81 5.81
N VAL A 127 0.65 17.21 6.79
CA VAL A 127 0.88 16.98 8.21
C VAL A 127 -0.36 16.31 8.82
N VAL A 128 -0.15 15.42 9.78
CA VAL A 128 -1.19 14.78 10.59
C VAL A 128 -0.99 15.14 12.05
N SER A 129 -2.04 15.16 12.86
CA SER A 129 -1.94 15.38 14.30
C SER A 129 -2.87 14.44 15.04
N ASP A 130 -2.56 14.17 16.29
CA ASP A 130 -3.45 13.41 17.18
C ASP A 130 -4.63 14.27 17.69
N PHE A 131 -4.55 15.60 17.54
CA PHE A 131 -5.55 16.56 18.02
C PHE A 131 -6.77 16.75 17.09
N PHE A 132 -6.69 16.33 15.84
CA PHE A 132 -7.79 16.44 14.86
C PHE A 132 -7.80 15.24 13.92
N ARG A 133 -8.91 15.05 13.22
CA ARG A 133 -9.03 13.97 12.22
C ARG A 133 -8.46 14.35 10.85
N GLY A 134 -7.84 13.38 10.19
CA GLY A 134 -7.38 13.52 8.80
C GLY A 134 -6.01 14.18 8.63
N THR A 135 -5.74 14.61 7.40
CA THR A 135 -4.45 15.21 6.98
C THR A 135 -4.65 16.66 6.58
N VAL A 136 -3.74 17.54 7.00
CA VAL A 136 -3.76 18.96 6.63
C VAL A 136 -2.65 19.27 5.63
N PHE A 137 -3.01 20.03 4.61
CA PHE A 137 -2.11 20.50 3.57
C PHE A 137 -1.26 21.69 4.04
N TRP A 138 0.00 21.75 3.63
CA TRP A 138 0.88 22.89 3.85
C TRP A 138 1.75 23.18 2.62
N HIS A 139 2.17 24.43 2.45
CA HIS A 139 2.98 24.87 1.31
C HIS A 139 4.20 25.66 1.78
N ILE A 140 5.27 25.64 0.98
CA ILE A 140 6.56 26.22 1.36
C ILE A 140 6.52 27.73 1.53
N THR A 141 5.69 28.42 0.73
CA THR A 141 5.45 29.87 0.86
C THR A 141 4.92 30.27 2.23
N ASP A 142 4.11 29.40 2.86
CA ASP A 142 3.56 29.64 4.19
C ASP A 142 4.48 29.14 5.31
N ASN A 143 5.55 28.40 4.94
CA ASN A 143 6.44 27.66 5.84
C ASN A 143 7.90 27.67 5.31
N PRO A 144 8.54 28.85 5.18
CA PRO A 144 9.87 28.96 4.57
C PRO A 144 10.96 28.21 5.34
N GLU A 145 10.78 28.00 6.66
CA GLU A 145 11.70 27.23 7.51
C GLU A 145 11.85 25.77 7.07
N MET A 146 10.88 25.23 6.31
CA MET A 146 10.91 23.85 5.83
C MET A 146 11.66 23.69 4.49
N LEU A 147 12.11 24.76 3.83
CA LEU A 147 12.67 24.70 2.47
C LEU A 147 14.01 23.97 2.39
N ASP A 148 14.88 24.21 3.38
CA ASP A 148 16.25 23.69 3.43
C ASP A 148 16.41 22.57 4.47
N LEU A 149 15.31 22.07 5.04
CA LEU A 149 15.34 21.06 6.09
C LEU A 149 15.15 19.66 5.52
N GLU A 150 16.08 18.75 5.83
CA GLU A 150 15.98 17.33 5.49
C GLU A 150 15.20 16.58 6.57
N PHE A 151 13.90 16.35 6.34
CA PHE A 151 13.02 15.60 7.24
C PHE A 151 12.56 14.26 6.64
N SER A 152 12.38 13.27 7.49
CA SER A 152 11.78 11.99 7.16
C SER A 152 10.26 12.00 7.34
N LYS A 153 9.60 10.98 6.78
CA LYS A 153 8.22 10.69 7.13
C LYS A 153 8.13 10.40 8.64
N ASP A 154 7.04 10.86 9.25
CA ASP A 154 6.69 10.72 10.66
C ASP A 154 7.53 11.60 11.61
N ASP A 155 8.43 12.45 11.09
CA ASP A 155 9.13 13.45 11.88
C ASP A 155 8.13 14.44 12.51
N VAL A 156 8.46 14.86 13.73
CA VAL A 156 7.56 15.62 14.59
C VAL A 156 7.77 17.12 14.36
N VAL A 157 6.67 17.82 14.11
CA VAL A 157 6.62 19.26 13.84
C VAL A 157 5.60 19.96 14.73
N GLU A 158 5.88 21.19 15.11
CA GLU A 158 4.91 22.15 15.65
C GLU A 158 4.32 22.95 14.49
N PHE A 159 3.01 23.19 14.47
CA PHE A 159 2.38 24.03 13.46
C PHE A 159 1.09 24.68 13.97
N GLU A 160 0.60 25.67 13.23
CA GLU A 160 -0.66 26.36 13.49
C GLU A 160 -1.62 26.15 12.30
N LEU A 161 -2.90 25.88 12.59
CA LEU A 161 -3.93 25.74 11.56
C LEU A 161 -4.60 27.08 11.22
N TYR A 162 -4.83 27.33 9.94
CA TYR A 162 -5.55 28.52 9.47
C TYR A 162 -6.43 28.21 8.25
N ILE A 163 -7.50 29.00 8.05
CA ILE A 163 -8.29 28.96 6.82
C ILE A 163 -7.67 29.91 5.80
N ASN A 164 -7.48 29.42 4.58
CA ASN A 164 -7.05 30.26 3.47
C ASN A 164 -8.27 30.73 2.66
N GLU A 165 -8.77 31.92 2.97
CA GLU A 165 -9.93 32.54 2.31
C GLU A 165 -9.69 32.72 0.80
N THR A 166 -8.44 32.96 0.38
CA THR A 166 -8.11 33.18 -1.04
C THR A 166 -8.14 31.90 -1.88
N ARG A 167 -8.10 30.72 -1.26
CA ARG A 167 -8.04 29.41 -1.94
C ARG A 167 -9.21 28.50 -1.56
N GLY A 168 -10.40 29.06 -1.40
CA GLY A 168 -11.64 28.31 -1.22
C GLY A 168 -11.83 27.72 0.17
N ASP A 169 -11.48 28.48 1.22
CA ASP A 169 -11.71 28.14 2.63
C ASP A 169 -11.14 26.77 3.05
N GLN A 170 -10.03 26.38 2.43
CA GLN A 170 -9.32 25.16 2.80
C GLN A 170 -8.51 25.40 4.08
N VAL A 171 -8.56 24.45 5.02
CA VAL A 171 -7.71 24.44 6.21
C VAL A 171 -6.29 24.06 5.81
N ARG A 172 -5.31 24.85 6.22
CA ARG A 172 -3.89 24.68 5.89
C ARG A 172 -3.05 24.86 7.15
N ALA A 173 -1.86 24.24 7.16
CA ALA A 173 -0.90 24.44 8.23
C ALA A 173 0.14 25.51 7.86
N ARG A 174 0.47 26.38 8.82
CA ARG A 174 1.48 27.44 8.73
C ARG A 174 2.42 27.41 9.93
N LYS A 175 3.53 28.16 9.84
CA LYS A 175 4.56 28.25 10.90
C LYS A 175 5.06 26.87 11.35
N LEU A 176 5.24 25.95 10.40
CA LEU A 176 5.81 24.64 10.68
C LEU A 176 7.23 24.80 11.22
N LYS A 177 7.48 24.22 12.40
CA LYS A 177 8.80 24.12 13.02
C LYS A 177 9.14 22.66 13.25
N PHE A 178 10.31 22.24 12.79
CA PHE A 178 10.83 20.91 13.11
C PHE A 178 11.16 20.81 14.60
N LEU A 179 10.59 19.82 15.28
CA LEU A 179 10.86 19.58 16.70
C LEU A 179 11.88 18.45 16.88
N ARG A 180 11.60 17.27 16.33
CA ARG A 180 12.43 16.08 16.52
C ARG A 180 12.19 15.03 15.42
N ALA A 181 13.22 14.24 15.15
CA ALA A 181 13.10 13.10 14.26
C ALA A 181 12.17 12.03 14.84
N ALA A 182 11.47 11.30 13.97
CA ALA A 182 10.65 10.17 14.36
C ALA A 182 11.49 9.11 15.09
N VAL A 183 10.97 8.57 16.19
CA VAL A 183 11.57 7.38 16.81
C VAL A 183 11.30 6.21 15.88
N LYS A 184 12.34 5.74 15.19
CA LYS A 184 12.24 4.57 14.31
C LYS A 184 12.04 3.32 15.15
N ASP A 185 11.01 2.54 14.84
CA ASP A 185 10.85 1.21 15.45
C ASP A 185 12.06 0.34 15.03
N PRO A 186 12.74 -0.36 15.96
CA PRO A 186 13.84 -1.27 15.64
C PRO A 186 13.50 -2.31 14.56
N ARG A 187 12.22 -2.68 14.43
CA ARG A 187 11.73 -3.57 13.38
C ARG A 187 11.80 -2.94 11.99
N ASP A 188 11.53 -1.64 11.90
CA ASP A 188 11.58 -0.88 10.65
C ASP A 188 13.02 -0.67 10.19
N GLU A 189 13.92 -0.38 11.13
CA GLU A 189 15.35 -0.29 10.83
C GLU A 189 15.90 -1.61 10.29
N LYS A 190 15.54 -2.73 10.92
CA LYS A 190 15.95 -4.07 10.46
C LYS A 190 15.34 -4.42 9.10
N ALA A 191 14.11 -3.98 8.82
CA ALA A 191 13.48 -4.17 7.52
C ALA A 191 14.21 -3.39 6.41
N GLU A 192 14.57 -2.13 6.69
CA GLU A 192 15.34 -1.28 5.76
C GLU A 192 16.75 -1.85 5.53
N GLU A 193 17.46 -2.27 6.59
CA GLU A 193 18.76 -2.92 6.50
C GLU A 193 18.70 -4.20 5.63
N ASN A 194 17.67 -5.02 5.82
CA ASN A 194 17.46 -6.22 5.00
C ASN A 194 17.16 -5.87 3.54
N SER A 195 16.43 -4.79 3.27
CA SER A 195 16.18 -4.27 1.93
C SER A 195 17.48 -3.84 1.26
N GLN A 196 18.32 -3.08 1.98
CA GLN A 196 19.64 -2.64 1.51
C GLN A 196 20.57 -3.83 1.24
N LYS A 197 20.64 -4.83 2.13
CA LYS A 197 21.41 -6.07 1.91
C LYS A 197 20.93 -6.84 0.68
N ARG A 198 19.62 -6.88 0.42
CA ARG A 198 19.07 -7.49 -0.81
C ARG A 198 19.46 -6.69 -2.06
N MET A 199 19.39 -5.37 -2.00
CA MET A 199 19.81 -4.49 -3.11
C MET A 199 21.30 -4.60 -3.39
N GLU A 200 22.14 -4.62 -2.36
CA GLU A 200 23.59 -4.80 -2.49
C GLU A 200 23.94 -6.19 -3.01
N LYS A 201 23.27 -7.24 -2.53
CA LYS A 201 23.41 -8.59 -3.08
C LYS A 201 23.03 -8.63 -4.56
N LYS A 202 21.96 -7.93 -4.96
CA LYS A 202 21.55 -7.81 -6.36
C LYS A 202 22.56 -7.02 -7.18
N ARG A 203 23.10 -5.92 -6.66
CA ARG A 203 24.16 -5.11 -7.29
C ARG A 203 25.41 -5.96 -7.51
N ARG A 204 25.88 -6.65 -6.47
CA ARG A 204 27.02 -7.58 -6.53
C ARG A 204 26.76 -8.75 -7.47
N TRP A 205 25.53 -9.29 -7.48
CA TRP A 205 25.13 -10.33 -8.43
C TRP A 205 25.20 -9.81 -9.87
N LEU A 206 24.69 -8.61 -10.18
CA LEU A 206 24.77 -8.00 -11.52
C LEU A 206 26.22 -7.72 -11.94
N GLU A 207 27.03 -7.21 -11.01
CA GLU A 207 28.45 -6.94 -11.24
C GLU A 207 29.24 -8.24 -11.49
N ASN A 208 28.95 -9.29 -10.73
CA ASN A 208 29.56 -10.61 -10.91
C ASN A 208 28.94 -11.42 -12.05
N TRP A 209 27.70 -11.15 -12.46
CA TRP A 209 27.06 -11.81 -13.60
C TRP A 209 27.80 -11.50 -14.89
N ARG A 210 28.33 -10.27 -15.03
CA ARG A 210 29.27 -9.91 -16.10
C ARG A 210 30.57 -10.74 -16.07
N LYS A 211 30.93 -11.29 -14.90
CA LYS A 211 32.09 -12.19 -14.68
C LYS A 211 31.69 -13.68 -14.65
N GLY A 212 30.40 -14.00 -14.75
CA GLY A 212 29.86 -15.35 -14.65
C GLY A 212 30.00 -16.16 -15.94
N PRO A 213 29.67 -17.47 -15.89
CA PRO A 213 29.61 -18.30 -17.08
C PRO A 213 28.73 -17.59 -18.13
N PRO A 214 29.17 -17.50 -19.39
CA PRO A 214 28.43 -16.81 -20.44
C PRO A 214 26.99 -17.35 -20.53
N PRO A 215 25.99 -16.54 -20.93
CA PRO A 215 24.69 -17.07 -21.35
C PRO A 215 24.84 -18.10 -22.48
N ASP A 216 23.79 -18.87 -22.68
CA ASP A 216 23.70 -19.79 -23.80
C ASP A 216 23.75 -19.03 -25.13
N TRP A 217 24.25 -19.65 -26.19
CA TRP A 217 24.51 -19.01 -27.48
C TRP A 217 24.06 -19.86 -28.65
N ASP A 218 23.46 -19.24 -29.65
CA ASP A 218 23.13 -19.90 -30.92
C ASP A 218 24.34 -19.96 -31.83
N CYS A 219 24.63 -21.17 -32.34
CA CYS A 219 25.76 -21.37 -33.22
C CYS A 219 25.52 -20.74 -34.61
N LYS A 220 26.33 -19.73 -34.99
CA LYS A 220 26.23 -19.08 -36.31
C LYS A 220 26.39 -20.02 -37.51
N GLY A 221 27.08 -21.16 -37.33
CA GLY A 221 27.25 -22.16 -38.40
C GLY A 221 26.06 -23.12 -38.61
N CYS A 222 25.23 -23.39 -37.59
CA CYS A 222 24.17 -24.42 -37.69
C CYS A 222 22.86 -24.11 -36.94
N GLY A 223 22.77 -22.99 -36.24
CA GLY A 223 21.60 -22.60 -35.44
C GLY A 223 21.39 -23.36 -34.13
N TYR A 224 22.27 -24.29 -33.76
CA TYR A 224 22.13 -25.06 -32.52
C TYR A 224 22.40 -24.20 -31.27
N LEU A 225 21.48 -24.20 -30.31
CA LEU A 225 21.62 -23.53 -29.02
C LEU A 225 22.62 -24.27 -28.12
N ASN A 226 23.76 -23.65 -27.85
CA ASN A 226 24.82 -24.19 -27.03
C ASN A 226 24.82 -23.57 -25.62
N PHE A 227 25.10 -24.39 -24.61
CA PHE A 227 25.31 -23.88 -23.26
C PHE A 227 26.50 -22.92 -23.20
N GLY A 228 26.40 -21.82 -22.46
CA GLY A 228 27.42 -20.77 -22.47
C GLY A 228 28.79 -21.17 -21.92
N ARG A 229 28.87 -22.27 -21.18
CA ARG A 229 30.15 -22.91 -20.79
C ARG A 229 30.91 -23.55 -21.97
N ASN A 230 30.22 -23.90 -23.05
CA ASN A 230 30.84 -24.52 -24.23
C ASN A 230 31.54 -23.44 -25.07
N LYS A 231 32.83 -23.66 -25.36
CA LYS A 231 33.62 -22.78 -26.25
C LYS A 231 33.46 -23.11 -27.73
N ILE A 232 32.90 -24.28 -28.04
CA ILE A 232 32.76 -24.85 -29.38
C ILE A 232 31.37 -25.47 -29.48
N CYS A 233 30.72 -25.35 -30.65
CA CYS A 233 29.41 -25.93 -30.91
C CYS A 233 29.45 -27.46 -30.82
N LYS A 234 28.54 -28.06 -30.04
CA LYS A 234 28.44 -29.52 -29.89
C LYS A 234 28.07 -30.27 -31.17
N THR A 235 27.47 -29.57 -32.14
CA THR A 235 26.95 -30.19 -33.37
C THR A 235 27.90 -30.03 -34.55
N CYS A 236 28.42 -28.82 -34.78
CA CYS A 236 29.20 -28.51 -36.00
C CYS A 236 30.62 -28.00 -35.74
N SER A 237 31.08 -28.03 -34.48
CA SER A 237 32.43 -27.59 -34.08
C SER A 237 32.81 -26.14 -34.37
N HIS A 238 31.84 -25.26 -34.70
CA HIS A 238 32.11 -23.83 -34.83
C HIS A 238 32.49 -23.21 -33.47
N PRO A 239 33.46 -22.28 -33.42
CA PRO A 239 33.82 -21.60 -32.19
C PRO A 239 32.69 -20.68 -31.73
N ARG A 240 32.58 -20.50 -30.41
CA ARG A 240 31.68 -19.51 -29.83
C ARG A 240 32.10 -18.10 -30.27
N PRO A 241 31.16 -17.21 -30.63
CA PRO A 241 31.48 -15.82 -30.93
C PRO A 241 32.18 -15.12 -29.74
N PRO A 242 33.06 -14.13 -29.99
CA PRO A 242 33.64 -13.26 -28.98
C PRO A 242 32.55 -12.62 -28.12
N ARG A 243 32.85 -12.36 -26.84
CA ARG A 243 31.88 -11.78 -25.90
C ARG A 243 31.47 -10.37 -26.32
N GLU A 244 32.32 -9.61 -27.02
CA GLU A 244 31.97 -8.29 -27.54
C GLU A 244 30.96 -8.31 -28.71
N GLU A 245 30.79 -9.45 -29.39
CA GLU A 245 29.83 -9.60 -30.50
C GLU A 245 28.43 -10.02 -30.03
N TRP A 246 28.24 -10.26 -28.73
CA TRP A 246 26.90 -10.31 -28.19
C TRP A 246 26.33 -8.89 -28.16
N PRO A 247 25.12 -8.67 -28.69
CA PRO A 247 24.57 -7.34 -28.78
C PRO A 247 24.39 -6.76 -27.38
N ALA A 248 25.34 -5.92 -26.95
CA ALA A 248 25.14 -4.99 -25.85
C ALA A 248 23.92 -4.10 -26.13
N GLU A 249 23.64 -3.90 -27.42
CA GLU A 249 22.58 -3.07 -27.96
C GLU A 249 21.18 -3.56 -27.61
N GLU A 250 20.92 -4.86 -27.46
CA GLU A 250 19.56 -5.32 -27.16
C GLU A 250 19.18 -5.02 -25.71
N GLU A 251 20.12 -5.16 -24.78
CA GLU A 251 19.92 -4.84 -23.36
C GLU A 251 19.96 -3.31 -23.10
N GLU A 252 20.80 -2.56 -23.81
CA GLU A 252 20.83 -1.08 -23.77
C GLU A 252 19.62 -0.45 -24.46
N ALA A 253 19.15 -1.01 -25.59
CA ALA A 253 17.93 -0.57 -26.27
C ALA A 253 16.68 -0.88 -25.45
N LEU A 254 16.61 -2.04 -24.78
CA LEU A 254 15.55 -2.35 -23.84
C LEU A 254 15.59 -1.42 -22.61
N GLN A 255 16.77 -1.05 -22.12
CA GLN A 255 16.90 -0.07 -21.02
C GLN A 255 16.55 1.36 -21.45
N LYS A 256 16.93 1.79 -22.66
CA LYS A 256 16.54 3.09 -23.24
C LYS A 256 15.06 3.16 -23.59
N ALA A 257 14.45 2.06 -24.02
CA ALA A 257 13.02 1.99 -24.33
C ALA A 257 12.13 2.04 -23.07
N VAL A 258 12.67 1.73 -21.89
CA VAL A 258 11.95 1.73 -20.60
C VAL A 258 12.18 3.03 -19.81
N ALA A 259 13.08 3.92 -20.25
CA ALA A 259 13.21 5.26 -19.66
C ALA A 259 11.97 6.12 -20.01
N PRO A 260 11.27 6.71 -19.03
CA PRO A 260 10.15 7.59 -19.35
C PRO A 260 10.66 8.81 -20.10
N ASN A 261 10.30 8.93 -21.38
CA ASN A 261 10.53 10.12 -22.18
C ASN A 261 9.62 11.25 -21.69
N ILE A 262 10.05 11.95 -20.62
CA ILE A 262 9.37 13.11 -20.03
C ILE A 262 9.26 14.27 -21.03
N GLN A 263 9.98 14.25 -22.16
CA GLN A 263 9.96 15.33 -23.15
C GLN A 263 8.84 15.20 -24.20
N SER A 264 8.04 14.12 -24.18
CA SER A 264 7.00 13.86 -25.19
C SER A 264 5.56 14.11 -24.72
N LEU A 265 5.35 14.79 -23.59
CA LEU A 265 4.01 15.23 -23.19
C LEU A 265 3.49 16.35 -24.11
N PRO A 266 2.23 16.28 -24.60
CA PRO A 266 1.66 17.30 -25.47
C PRO A 266 1.62 18.68 -24.77
N ALA A 267 1.87 19.73 -25.55
CA ALA A 267 2.01 21.11 -25.09
C ALA A 267 0.79 21.72 -24.36
N ALA A 268 -0.35 21.00 -24.30
CA ALA A 268 -1.57 21.45 -23.65
C ALA A 268 -1.49 21.57 -22.11
N PHE A 269 -0.42 21.08 -21.48
CA PHE A 269 -0.19 21.20 -20.03
C PHE A 269 0.74 22.36 -19.61
N LYS A 270 1.19 23.21 -20.54
CA LYS A 270 2.11 24.34 -20.24
C LYS A 270 1.41 25.69 -19.95
N CYS A 271 0.09 25.75 -19.93
CA CYS A 271 -0.62 27.00 -19.69
C CYS A 271 -1.23 27.05 -18.27
N ASN A 272 -0.39 27.35 -17.27
CA ASN A 272 -0.76 28.12 -16.06
C ASN A 272 0.43 28.27 -15.10
N LEU A 273 1.48 28.97 -15.54
CA LEU A 273 2.50 29.54 -14.65
C LEU A 273 2.61 31.04 -14.96
N PRO A 274 2.58 31.92 -13.94
CA PRO A 274 2.64 33.36 -14.17
C PRO A 274 4.02 33.78 -14.66
N VAL A 275 3.97 34.64 -15.67
CA VAL A 275 5.08 35.38 -16.27
C VAL A 275 5.74 36.25 -15.20
N GLN A 276 7.02 36.03 -14.92
CA GLN A 276 8.03 37.08 -14.79
C GLN A 276 9.40 36.45 -14.54
N PHE A 277 10.33 36.71 -15.46
CA PHE A 277 11.74 37.06 -15.24
C PHE A 277 12.50 36.78 -16.55
N GLN A 278 12.77 37.84 -17.32
CA GLN A 278 13.77 37.82 -18.38
C GLN A 278 15.16 38.05 -17.76
N PRO A 279 16.21 37.34 -18.20
CA PRO A 279 17.57 37.64 -17.77
C PRO A 279 18.17 38.79 -18.57
N PHE A 280 18.84 39.67 -17.83
CA PHE A 280 19.64 40.81 -18.30
C PHE A 280 20.89 40.31 -19.04
N VAL A 281 21.15 40.88 -20.23
CA VAL A 281 22.35 40.64 -21.04
C VAL A 281 23.50 41.47 -20.48
N ALA A 282 24.57 40.83 -20.02
CA ALA A 282 25.82 41.49 -19.63
C ALA A 282 26.92 41.20 -20.67
N ALA A 283 27.61 42.27 -21.06
CA ALA A 283 28.59 42.35 -22.13
C ALA A 283 29.94 41.67 -21.80
N GLN A 284 30.63 41.24 -22.86
CA GLN A 284 32.00 40.71 -22.84
C GLN A 284 33.06 41.80 -22.58
N PRO A 285 34.26 41.40 -22.16
CA PRO A 285 35.45 41.96 -22.79
C PRO A 285 36.53 40.93 -23.18
N GLY A 286 36.98 41.02 -24.43
CA GLY A 286 38.36 41.38 -24.80
C GLY A 286 39.54 40.45 -24.47
N GLN A 287 40.11 39.85 -25.51
CA GLN A 287 41.42 39.17 -25.55
C GLN A 287 42.60 40.15 -25.35
N ALA A 288 43.68 39.70 -24.70
CA ALA A 288 45.05 40.14 -24.99
C ALA A 288 46.11 39.11 -24.55
N GLN A 289 47.21 39.06 -25.31
CA GLN A 289 48.19 37.98 -25.39
C GLN A 289 49.43 38.19 -24.49
N SER A 290 50.11 37.06 -24.23
CA SER A 290 51.56 36.83 -24.40
C SER A 290 52.52 36.78 -23.20
N LYS A 291 53.44 35.82 -23.35
CA LYS A 291 54.84 35.67 -22.89
C LYS A 291 55.15 34.88 -21.61
N ALA A 292 55.77 33.72 -21.86
CA ALA A 292 56.67 32.97 -20.97
C ALA A 292 57.97 33.76 -20.67
N PRO A 293 58.85 33.32 -19.75
CA PRO A 293 59.73 32.19 -20.04
C PRO A 293 59.99 31.20 -18.88
N SER A 294 60.49 30.04 -19.31
CA SER A 294 61.06 28.89 -18.60
C SER A 294 62.19 29.24 -17.62
N VAL A 295 62.51 28.31 -16.69
CA VAL A 295 63.89 27.80 -16.40
C VAL A 295 63.91 26.78 -15.24
N LEU A 296 64.50 25.60 -15.54
CA LEU A 296 65.27 24.61 -14.75
C LEU A 296 64.69 23.91 -13.48
N GLY A 297 64.71 22.56 -13.51
CA GLY A 297 64.59 21.66 -12.34
C GLY A 297 65.95 21.36 -11.66
N PRO A 298 66.25 20.13 -11.18
CA PRO A 298 65.51 19.28 -10.23
C PRO A 298 66.39 18.85 -9.02
N GLY A 299 65.80 18.34 -7.92
CA GLY A 299 66.53 17.63 -6.85
C GLY A 299 65.55 17.02 -5.83
N ARG A 300 65.33 15.70 -5.78
CA ARG A 300 66.07 14.57 -5.17
C ARG A 300 66.10 14.54 -3.63
N MET A 301 65.42 13.52 -3.09
CA MET A 301 65.64 12.71 -1.86
C MET A 301 65.62 13.35 -0.46
N GLY A 302 64.89 12.69 0.46
CA GLY A 302 65.25 12.68 1.88
C GLY A 302 64.15 12.33 2.89
N GLN A 303 64.16 11.07 3.34
CA GLN A 303 63.86 10.58 4.71
C GLN A 303 62.46 10.75 5.32
N MET A 304 61.78 9.62 5.52
CA MET A 304 60.70 9.45 6.50
C MET A 304 61.30 9.14 7.88
N GLY A 305 60.96 9.96 8.87
CA GLY A 305 61.25 9.73 10.29
C GLY A 305 60.05 9.11 11.02
N HIS A 306 60.33 8.12 11.85
CA HIS A 306 59.42 7.45 12.78
C HIS A 306 58.87 8.41 13.84
N VAL A 307 57.58 8.28 14.17
CA VAL A 307 56.99 8.81 15.41
C VAL A 307 56.09 7.74 16.04
N HIS A 308 56.47 7.29 17.23
CA HIS A 308 55.65 6.50 18.16
C HIS A 308 54.64 7.41 18.89
N PRO A 309 53.43 6.92 19.21
CA PRO A 309 52.63 7.47 20.31
C PRO A 309 52.71 6.59 21.59
N PRO A 310 52.66 7.18 22.80
CA PRO A 310 52.70 6.44 24.05
C PRO A 310 51.32 5.95 24.53
N GLU A 311 51.34 4.79 25.18
CA GLU A 311 50.26 4.17 25.95
C GLU A 311 49.99 4.90 27.27
N GLY A 312 48.73 4.91 27.70
CA GLY A 312 48.33 5.42 29.01
C GLY A 312 46.85 5.15 29.32
N LEU A 313 46.56 3.97 29.86
CA LEU A 313 45.30 3.61 30.52
C LEU A 313 45.40 3.89 32.03
N PRO A 314 44.33 4.37 32.68
CA PRO A 314 44.11 4.12 34.10
C PRO A 314 42.90 3.21 34.34
N THR A 315 43.11 2.29 35.28
CA THR A 315 42.14 1.38 35.90
C THR A 315 41.09 2.12 36.72
N PRO A 316 39.84 1.61 36.85
CA PRO A 316 38.89 2.12 37.83
C PRO A 316 38.99 1.37 39.15
N GLY A 317 39.14 2.13 40.23
CA GLY A 317 39.05 1.67 41.62
C GLY A 317 37.61 1.41 42.05
N SER A 318 37.44 0.35 42.85
CA SER A 318 36.19 -0.05 43.49
C SER A 318 35.96 0.81 44.74
N CYS A 319 34.81 1.48 44.82
CA CYS A 319 34.31 2.07 46.06
C CYS A 319 32.95 1.47 46.40
N PHE A 320 32.91 0.80 47.55
CA PHE A 320 31.71 0.38 48.27
C PHE A 320 30.91 1.62 48.72
N ALA A 321 29.59 1.63 48.49
CA ALA A 321 28.66 2.52 49.18
C ALA A 321 27.35 1.76 49.50
N GLN A 322 26.87 1.96 50.72
CA GLN A 322 25.76 1.29 51.39
C GLN A 322 24.37 1.60 50.77
N PRO A 323 23.35 0.74 50.99
CA PRO A 323 22.00 0.97 50.50
C PRO A 323 21.23 1.98 51.36
N ALA A 324 20.68 2.99 50.70
CA ALA A 324 19.71 3.92 51.28
C ALA A 324 18.32 3.26 51.41
N GLN A 325 17.63 3.63 52.49
CA GLN A 325 16.36 3.07 52.95
C GLN A 325 15.20 3.39 52.00
N ILE A 326 14.33 2.39 51.83
CA ILE A 326 13.05 2.45 51.11
C ILE A 326 12.03 3.19 51.99
N ALA A 327 11.58 4.36 51.54
CA ALA A 327 10.40 5.04 52.09
C ALA A 327 9.14 4.55 51.37
N GLN A 328 8.12 4.15 52.14
CA GLN A 328 6.83 3.68 51.66
C GLN A 328 5.96 4.83 51.13
N PRO A 329 5.08 4.59 50.13
CA PRO A 329 4.13 5.61 49.67
C PRO A 329 2.91 5.71 50.59
N ALA A 330 2.53 6.96 50.88
CA ALA A 330 1.31 7.32 51.59
C ALA A 330 0.05 7.05 50.73
N GLN A 331 -1.02 6.62 51.40
CA GLN A 331 -2.36 6.36 50.88
C GLN A 331 -3.04 7.66 50.41
N PRO A 332 -3.86 7.63 49.33
CA PRO A 332 -4.69 8.76 48.97
C PRO A 332 -6.01 8.78 49.76
N SER A 333 -6.29 9.93 50.33
CA SER A 333 -7.49 10.33 51.05
C SER A 333 -8.73 10.40 50.15
N THR A 334 -9.84 9.96 50.73
CA THR A 334 -11.23 10.04 50.27
C THR A 334 -11.64 11.46 49.86
N TRP A 335 -12.15 11.61 48.63
CA TRP A 335 -12.87 12.81 48.19
C TRP A 335 -14.36 12.68 48.49
N HIS A 336 -14.88 13.68 49.20
CA HIS A 336 -16.29 13.89 49.46
C HIS A 336 -16.96 14.55 48.26
N ASP A 337 -18.15 14.04 47.96
CA ASP A 337 -19.12 14.52 46.98
C ASP A 337 -20.01 15.60 47.63
N PRO A 338 -20.23 16.76 46.96
CA PRO A 338 -21.44 17.52 47.23
C PRO A 338 -22.07 18.06 45.96
N SER A 339 -23.23 17.55 45.56
CA SER A 339 -24.24 18.38 44.90
C SER A 339 -25.62 17.73 44.95
N GLY A 340 -26.42 18.20 45.90
CA GLY A 340 -27.87 18.07 45.89
C GLY A 340 -28.52 19.39 45.48
N LEU A 341 -29.58 19.25 44.68
CA LEU A 341 -30.79 20.09 44.63
C LEU A 341 -30.71 21.49 43.96
N GLN A 342 -31.43 21.66 42.83
CA GLN A 342 -32.79 22.28 42.79
C GLN A 342 -33.04 23.20 41.56
N ASN A 343 -34.26 23.09 41.00
CA ASN A 343 -35.03 23.98 40.09
C ASN A 343 -34.71 23.93 38.57
N GLN A 344 -35.60 23.62 37.62
CA GLN A 344 -37.02 23.98 37.32
C GLN A 344 -37.25 25.45 36.86
N LEU A 345 -37.97 25.59 35.72
CA LEU A 345 -38.36 26.79 34.93
C LEU A 345 -37.28 27.23 33.89
N ASP A 346 -37.53 27.48 32.59
CA ASP A 346 -38.74 27.91 31.88
C ASP A 346 -38.81 27.46 30.41
N ASN A 347 -40.04 27.49 29.89
CA ASN A 347 -40.49 27.26 28.52
C ASN A 347 -40.19 28.44 27.56
N ALA A 348 -40.10 28.10 26.27
CA ALA A 348 -40.64 28.81 25.09
C ALA A 348 -40.12 30.22 24.72
N MET A 349 -39.59 30.30 23.48
CA MET A 349 -39.68 31.39 22.48
C MET A 349 -38.41 31.30 21.61
N TRP A 350 -38.45 30.92 20.33
CA TRP A 350 -38.92 31.77 19.24
C TRP A 350 -39.20 30.93 17.97
N LEU A 351 -40.36 31.15 17.37
CA LEU A 351 -40.71 30.80 15.99
C LEU A 351 -40.87 32.12 15.21
N GLN A 352 -40.68 32.06 13.88
CA GLN A 352 -40.92 33.10 12.87
C GLN A 352 -39.86 34.22 12.82
N THR A 353 -39.20 34.46 11.69
CA THR A 353 -39.80 35.07 10.49
C THR A 353 -38.92 34.82 9.26
N GLN A 354 -39.51 34.36 8.14
CA GLN A 354 -38.91 34.45 6.80
C GLN A 354 -39.48 35.68 6.07
N GLN A 355 -38.63 36.42 5.36
CA GLN A 355 -39.01 37.18 4.16
C GLN A 355 -37.83 37.28 3.17
N PRO A 356 -38.09 37.42 1.85
CA PRO A 356 -37.09 37.30 0.79
C PRO A 356 -36.69 38.64 0.15
N CYS A 357 -35.43 38.74 -0.27
CA CYS A 357 -34.89 39.71 -1.23
C CYS A 357 -34.10 38.88 -2.27
N GLY A 358 -34.05 39.17 -3.56
CA GLY A 358 -34.58 40.22 -4.39
C GLY A 358 -34.27 39.85 -5.85
N LEU A 359 -35.10 40.34 -6.76
CA LEU A 359 -35.02 40.20 -8.21
C LEU A 359 -33.73 40.80 -8.78
N GLN A 360 -33.07 40.06 -9.68
CA GLN A 360 -32.30 40.69 -10.76
C GLN A 360 -32.61 40.03 -12.11
N GLN A 361 -32.64 40.93 -13.08
CA GLN A 361 -33.32 40.93 -14.36
C GLN A 361 -32.35 40.45 -15.44
N VAL A 362 -32.71 39.43 -16.23
CA VAL A 362 -31.96 39.06 -17.44
C VAL A 362 -32.92 38.88 -18.60
N MET A 363 -32.46 39.35 -19.75
CA MET A 363 -33.20 39.75 -20.94
C MET A 363 -33.94 38.62 -21.67
N ALA A 364 -35.06 39.02 -22.29
CA ALA A 364 -35.87 38.23 -23.20
C ALA A 364 -35.19 38.04 -24.58
N MET A 365 -35.49 36.92 -25.25
CA MET A 365 -35.58 36.69 -26.71
C MET A 365 -36.20 35.29 -26.97
N PRO A 366 -36.74 35.00 -28.17
CA PRO A 366 -38.14 34.58 -28.30
C PRO A 366 -38.39 33.07 -28.52
N ALA A 367 -39.65 32.70 -28.28
CA ALA A 367 -40.25 31.39 -28.44
C ALA A 367 -40.30 30.89 -29.89
N THR A 368 -40.15 29.58 -30.09
CA THR A 368 -40.90 28.81 -31.09
C THR A 368 -40.87 27.29 -30.82
N SER A 369 -42.02 26.66 -31.08
CA SER A 369 -42.29 25.23 -31.32
C SER A 369 -42.37 24.23 -30.15
N ALA A 370 -43.62 24.00 -29.75
CA ALA A 370 -44.34 22.71 -29.68
C ALA A 370 -43.65 21.47 -29.05
N ILE A 371 -44.15 21.11 -27.86
CA ILE A 371 -44.01 19.79 -27.22
C ILE A 371 -45.24 18.94 -27.59
N PRO A 372 -45.10 17.70 -28.07
CA PRO A 372 -46.12 16.68 -27.89
C PRO A 372 -45.91 15.96 -26.55
N VAL A 373 -46.99 15.96 -25.77
CA VAL A 373 -47.17 15.16 -24.56
C VAL A 373 -47.14 13.68 -24.95
N ILE A 374 -46.22 12.89 -24.40
CA ILE A 374 -46.31 11.43 -24.36
C ILE A 374 -46.44 11.00 -22.90
N SER A 375 -47.53 10.30 -22.68
CA SER A 375 -48.03 9.74 -21.43
C SER A 375 -47.35 8.40 -21.11
N ALA A 376 -47.38 8.07 -19.82
CA ALA A 376 -47.22 6.74 -19.20
C ALA A 376 -45.80 6.14 -19.05
N LEU A 377 -45.33 6.16 -17.79
CA LEU A 377 -44.35 5.21 -17.25
C LEU A 377 -44.94 3.78 -17.24
N PRO A 378 -44.16 2.74 -17.58
CA PRO A 378 -44.49 1.36 -17.23
C PRO A 378 -43.99 1.03 -15.80
N PRO A 379 -44.67 0.12 -15.08
CA PRO A 379 -44.28 -0.29 -13.73
C PRO A 379 -43.06 -1.21 -13.73
N ALA A 380 -42.30 -1.13 -12.64
CA ALA A 380 -41.10 -1.90 -12.36
C ALA A 380 -41.32 -3.42 -12.50
N ALA A 381 -40.39 -4.07 -13.21
CA ALA A 381 -40.31 -5.53 -13.30
C ALA A 381 -39.82 -6.14 -11.96
N PRO A 382 -40.34 -7.29 -11.53
CA PRO A 382 -39.89 -7.96 -10.32
C PRO A 382 -38.53 -8.63 -10.53
N ALA A 383 -37.71 -8.59 -9.47
CA ALA A 383 -36.40 -9.23 -9.39
C ALA A 383 -36.49 -10.73 -9.74
N VAL A 384 -35.70 -11.16 -10.72
CA VAL A 384 -35.58 -12.55 -11.13
C VAL A 384 -34.73 -13.27 -10.10
N ALA A 385 -35.36 -14.15 -9.31
CA ALA A 385 -34.65 -15.10 -8.45
C ALA A 385 -33.83 -16.05 -9.33
N ALA A 386 -32.51 -16.12 -9.08
CA ALA A 386 -31.62 -17.04 -9.76
C ALA A 386 -32.03 -18.48 -9.43
N THR A 387 -32.45 -19.24 -10.45
CA THR A 387 -32.73 -20.67 -10.34
C THR A 387 -31.44 -21.42 -10.00
N PRO A 388 -31.39 -22.22 -8.92
CA PRO A 388 -30.21 -23.01 -8.60
C PRO A 388 -29.95 -24.03 -9.73
N ALA A 389 -28.70 -24.10 -10.18
CA ALA A 389 -28.28 -25.07 -11.19
C ALA A 389 -28.61 -26.49 -10.73
N ALA A 390 -29.21 -27.29 -11.61
CA ALA A 390 -29.62 -28.66 -11.32
C ALA A 390 -28.43 -29.50 -10.81
N THR A 391 -28.59 -30.07 -9.62
CA THR A 391 -27.66 -31.00 -8.98
C THR A 391 -27.51 -32.25 -9.86
N THR A 392 -26.28 -32.67 -10.15
CA THR A 392 -26.06 -33.89 -10.95
C THR A 392 -26.25 -35.14 -10.08
N PRO A 393 -26.60 -36.32 -10.64
CA PRO A 393 -26.74 -37.55 -9.87
C PRO A 393 -25.47 -37.97 -9.12
N ALA A 394 -24.29 -37.58 -9.62
CA ALA A 394 -23.02 -37.79 -8.95
C ALA A 394 -22.87 -36.91 -7.69
N ASP A 395 -23.51 -35.74 -7.69
CA ASP A 395 -23.50 -34.82 -6.55
C ASP A 395 -24.29 -35.38 -5.37
N GLU A 396 -25.45 -35.97 -5.64
CA GLU A 396 -26.29 -36.59 -4.62
C GLU A 396 -25.64 -37.82 -3.98
N ALA A 397 -24.83 -38.58 -4.71
CA ALA A 397 -24.12 -39.74 -4.14
C ALA A 397 -23.04 -39.29 -3.15
N CYS A 398 -22.27 -38.25 -3.51
CA CYS A 398 -21.24 -37.67 -2.67
C CYS A 398 -21.81 -37.12 -1.34
N PHE A 399 -22.90 -36.33 -1.43
CA PHE A 399 -23.52 -35.77 -0.23
C PHE A 399 -24.14 -36.84 0.67
N ARG A 400 -24.77 -37.88 0.11
CA ARG A 400 -25.31 -38.99 0.91
C ARG A 400 -24.25 -39.74 1.70
N ASP A 401 -23.06 -39.91 1.14
CA ASP A 401 -21.97 -40.55 1.88
C ASP A 401 -21.38 -39.63 2.94
N PHE A 402 -21.32 -38.32 2.68
CA PHE A 402 -20.92 -37.33 3.67
C PHE A 402 -21.91 -37.24 4.84
N ASP A 403 -23.21 -37.24 4.59
CA ASP A 403 -24.25 -37.22 5.62
C ASP A 403 -24.15 -38.41 6.58
N LYS A 404 -23.81 -39.60 6.07
CA LYS A 404 -23.57 -40.78 6.92
C LYS A 404 -22.39 -40.57 7.88
N ILE A 405 -21.37 -39.83 7.46
CA ILE A 405 -20.21 -39.49 8.31
C ILE A 405 -20.63 -38.48 9.38
N LEU A 406 -21.46 -37.50 9.04
CA LEU A 406 -22.00 -36.54 10.00
C LEU A 406 -22.93 -37.20 11.04
N GLN A 407 -23.68 -38.23 10.65
CA GLN A 407 -24.57 -38.99 11.54
C GLN A 407 -23.83 -40.02 12.40
N LYS A 408 -22.55 -40.28 12.14
CA LYS A 408 -21.75 -41.22 12.93
C LYS A 408 -21.57 -40.64 14.34
N ARG A 409 -22.10 -41.33 15.36
CA ARG A 409 -22.11 -40.86 16.76
C ARG A 409 -20.75 -40.28 17.18
N ALA A 410 -20.77 -38.99 17.48
CA ALA A 410 -19.70 -38.26 18.14
C ALA A 410 -20.38 -37.38 19.19
N ASP A 411 -19.89 -37.43 20.42
CA ASP A 411 -20.49 -36.70 21.55
C ASP A 411 -20.08 -35.22 21.56
N THR A 412 -19.13 -34.82 20.71
CA THR A 412 -18.58 -33.47 20.62
C THR A 412 -18.43 -33.02 19.17
N GLU A 413 -18.48 -31.69 18.94
CA GLU A 413 -18.23 -31.10 17.62
C GLU A 413 -16.85 -31.48 17.07
N ASP A 414 -15.83 -31.50 17.94
CA ASP A 414 -14.47 -31.92 17.58
C ASP A 414 -14.43 -33.37 17.10
N GLY A 415 -15.28 -34.24 17.64
CA GLY A 415 -15.44 -35.61 17.17
C GLY A 415 -16.04 -35.70 15.77
N VAL A 416 -17.00 -34.83 15.44
CA VAL A 416 -17.57 -34.74 14.09
C VAL A 416 -16.51 -34.23 13.10
N ALA A 417 -15.75 -33.19 13.47
CA ALA A 417 -14.66 -32.67 12.66
C ALA A 417 -13.58 -33.74 12.40
N ALA A 418 -13.25 -34.56 13.39
CA ALA A 418 -12.33 -35.68 13.24
C ALA A 418 -12.86 -36.76 12.27
N ASN A 419 -14.16 -37.07 12.33
CA ASN A 419 -14.82 -37.98 11.38
C ASN A 419 -14.76 -37.44 9.94
N VAL A 420 -15.03 -36.14 9.76
CA VAL A 420 -14.93 -35.46 8.46
C VAL A 420 -13.50 -35.51 7.93
N LYS A 421 -12.48 -35.24 8.77
CA LYS A 421 -11.07 -35.31 8.38
C LYS A 421 -10.66 -36.72 7.94
N ALA A 422 -11.11 -37.76 8.65
CA ALA A 422 -10.85 -39.15 8.28
C ALA A 422 -11.48 -39.52 6.93
N TYR A 423 -12.72 -39.08 6.68
CA TYR A 423 -13.41 -39.27 5.40
C TYR A 423 -12.66 -38.59 4.24
N LEU A 424 -12.19 -37.36 4.43
CA LEU A 424 -11.43 -36.62 3.43
C LEU A 424 -10.07 -37.26 3.12
N ASP A 425 -9.40 -37.81 4.14
CA ASP A 425 -8.17 -38.57 3.95
C ASP A 425 -8.42 -39.85 3.14
N GLU A 426 -9.55 -40.53 3.34
CA GLU A 426 -9.95 -41.69 2.54
C GLU A 426 -10.26 -41.30 1.08
N MET A 427 -11.03 -40.22 0.88
CA MET A 427 -11.36 -39.72 -0.46
C MET A 427 -10.13 -39.21 -1.20
N SER A 428 -9.20 -38.56 -0.50
CA SER A 428 -7.90 -38.15 -1.06
C SER A 428 -7.05 -39.34 -1.51
N LYS A 429 -7.19 -40.52 -0.88
CA LYS A 429 -6.52 -41.76 -1.34
C LYS A 429 -7.22 -42.40 -2.55
N LYS A 430 -8.56 -42.37 -2.58
CA LYS A 430 -9.37 -42.93 -3.67
C LYS A 430 -9.25 -42.12 -4.97
N LEU A 431 -9.26 -40.80 -4.86
CA LEU A 431 -9.11 -39.89 -6.00
C LEU A 431 -7.63 -39.78 -6.36
N ARG A 432 -7.21 -40.31 -7.52
CA ARG A 432 -5.79 -40.32 -7.91
C ARG A 432 -5.32 -39.00 -8.55
N ASP A 433 -6.22 -38.32 -9.25
CA ASP A 433 -5.91 -37.09 -9.98
C ASP A 433 -6.15 -35.85 -9.09
N GLY A 434 -5.23 -34.89 -9.14
CA GLY A 434 -5.39 -33.58 -8.49
C GLY A 434 -6.61 -32.82 -9.02
N LYS A 435 -6.95 -32.96 -10.31
CA LYS A 435 -8.14 -32.33 -10.89
C LYS A 435 -9.44 -32.90 -10.30
N ALA A 436 -9.47 -34.22 -10.08
CA ALA A 436 -10.61 -34.89 -9.45
C ALA A 436 -10.74 -34.49 -7.96
N LYS A 437 -9.62 -34.36 -7.24
CA LYS A 437 -9.61 -33.87 -5.86
C LYS A 437 -10.12 -32.43 -5.76
N GLN A 438 -9.69 -31.56 -6.68
CA GLN A 438 -10.16 -30.18 -6.72
C GLN A 438 -11.65 -30.09 -7.02
N ALA A 439 -12.16 -30.85 -8.00
CA ALA A 439 -13.59 -30.90 -8.31
C ALA A 439 -14.41 -31.39 -7.11
N PHE A 440 -13.96 -32.48 -6.47
CA PHE A 440 -14.58 -33.01 -5.26
C PHE A 440 -14.59 -31.99 -4.11
N ALA A 441 -13.49 -31.25 -3.90
CA ALA A 441 -13.42 -30.21 -2.88
C ALA A 441 -14.44 -29.09 -3.12
N VAL A 442 -14.55 -28.58 -4.35
CA VAL A 442 -15.50 -27.52 -4.74
C VAL A 442 -16.95 -27.97 -4.57
N GLN A 443 -17.22 -29.24 -4.87
CA GLN A 443 -18.55 -29.81 -4.74
C GLN A 443 -18.93 -30.01 -3.27
N LEU A 444 -18.03 -30.63 -2.49
CA LEU A 444 -18.28 -30.92 -1.08
C LEU A 444 -18.33 -29.66 -0.22
N SER A 445 -17.58 -28.60 -0.56
CA SER A 445 -17.62 -27.32 0.17
C SER A 445 -18.98 -26.62 0.12
N ARG A 446 -19.91 -27.05 -0.76
CA ARG A 446 -21.28 -26.54 -0.82
C ARG A 446 -22.20 -27.16 0.25
N HIS A 447 -21.73 -28.15 1.00
CA HIS A 447 -22.53 -28.81 2.01
C HIS A 447 -22.85 -27.85 3.18
N PRO A 448 -24.11 -27.75 3.66
CA PRO A 448 -24.52 -26.79 4.71
C PRO A 448 -23.66 -26.85 5.98
N TRP A 449 -23.21 -28.04 6.37
CA TRP A 449 -22.36 -28.26 7.53
C TRP A 449 -21.13 -27.33 7.61
N PHE A 450 -20.50 -26.99 6.47
CA PHE A 450 -19.34 -26.08 6.46
C PHE A 450 -19.72 -24.65 6.84
N ALA A 451 -20.87 -24.17 6.34
CA ALA A 451 -21.40 -22.85 6.67
C ALA A 451 -21.85 -22.78 8.13
N GLU A 452 -22.52 -23.82 8.63
CA GLU A 452 -23.05 -23.89 10.00
C GLU A 452 -21.95 -23.99 11.06
N THR A 453 -20.90 -24.76 10.80
CA THR A 453 -19.81 -24.98 11.78
C THR A 453 -18.64 -24.00 11.62
N GLY A 454 -18.66 -23.16 10.57
CA GLY A 454 -17.58 -22.23 10.27
C GLY A 454 -16.27 -22.91 9.82
N HIS A 455 -16.33 -24.16 9.37
CA HIS A 455 -15.22 -24.89 8.76
C HIS A 455 -15.18 -24.63 7.24
N GLU A 456 -13.97 -24.66 6.67
CA GLU A 456 -13.74 -24.57 5.23
C GLU A 456 -12.92 -25.78 4.74
N LEU A 457 -13.31 -26.33 3.59
CA LEU A 457 -12.59 -27.40 2.90
C LEU A 457 -11.56 -26.81 1.94
N ARG A 458 -10.29 -27.21 2.08
CA ARG A 458 -9.16 -26.73 1.29
C ARG A 458 -8.47 -27.88 0.55
N PHE A 459 -8.27 -27.73 -0.75
CA PHE A 459 -7.40 -28.61 -1.53
C PHE A 459 -5.99 -28.00 -1.63
N ARG A 460 -4.95 -28.77 -1.27
CA ARG A 460 -3.53 -28.36 -1.41
C ARG A 460 -2.89 -29.09 -2.60
N PRO A 461 -2.79 -28.48 -3.80
CA PRO A 461 -2.32 -29.16 -5.01
C PRO A 461 -0.92 -29.74 -4.87
N GLY A 462 0.01 -29.00 -4.24
CA GLY A 462 1.39 -29.43 -4.04
C GLY A 462 1.56 -30.64 -3.11
N MET A 463 0.57 -30.92 -2.26
CA MET A 463 0.55 -32.11 -1.39
C MET A 463 -0.45 -33.17 -1.87
N GLY A 464 -1.27 -32.85 -2.88
CA GLY A 464 -2.39 -33.68 -3.30
C GLY A 464 -3.34 -34.05 -2.16
N LYS A 465 -3.55 -33.17 -1.16
CA LYS A 465 -4.31 -33.47 0.05
C LYS A 465 -5.55 -32.57 0.19
N LEU A 466 -6.66 -33.14 0.66
CA LEU A 466 -7.86 -32.44 1.13
C LEU A 466 -7.73 -32.20 2.63
N ASP A 467 -8.06 -30.99 3.09
CA ASP A 467 -7.88 -30.56 4.47
C ASP A 467 -9.07 -29.71 4.91
N VAL A 468 -9.45 -29.78 6.18
CA VAL A 468 -10.53 -28.97 6.75
C VAL A 468 -9.96 -28.12 7.86
N ALA A 469 -10.23 -26.82 7.79
CA ALA A 469 -9.75 -25.85 8.77
C ALA A 469 -10.89 -24.90 9.16
N LEU A 470 -10.81 -24.32 10.36
CA LEU A 470 -11.74 -23.25 10.74
C LEU A 470 -11.47 -21.98 9.93
N THR A 471 -12.54 -21.33 9.48
CA THR A 471 -12.47 -20.00 8.86
C THR A 471 -11.85 -18.99 9.84
N PRO A 472 -11.21 -17.91 9.35
CA PRO A 472 -10.64 -16.88 10.22
C PRO A 472 -11.66 -16.29 11.21
N ALA A 473 -12.92 -16.10 10.77
CA ALA A 473 -14.01 -15.62 11.60
C ALA A 473 -14.36 -16.62 12.72
N ALA A 474 -14.53 -17.91 12.40
CA ALA A 474 -14.80 -18.94 13.39
C ALA A 474 -13.64 -19.09 14.39
N ARG A 475 -12.39 -19.00 13.94
CA ARG A 475 -11.21 -18.99 14.82
C ARG A 475 -11.20 -17.80 15.77
N ALA A 476 -11.57 -16.61 15.30
CA ALA A 476 -11.66 -15.44 16.15
C ALA A 476 -12.76 -15.59 17.22
N LEU A 477 -13.90 -16.20 16.88
CA LEU A 477 -14.99 -16.49 17.82
C LEU A 477 -14.57 -17.52 18.87
N LYS A 478 -13.98 -18.66 18.49
CA LYS A 478 -13.48 -19.66 19.46
C LYS A 478 -12.41 -19.08 20.40
N ARG A 479 -11.51 -18.23 19.88
CA ARG A 479 -10.53 -17.52 20.71
C ARG A 479 -11.19 -16.58 21.74
N LYS A 480 -12.25 -15.86 21.35
CA LYS A 480 -13.02 -15.01 22.28
C LYS A 480 -13.75 -15.83 23.34
N ALA A 481 -14.19 -17.04 23.01
CA ALA A 481 -14.82 -17.96 23.94
C ALA A 481 -13.84 -18.62 24.94
N GLY A 482 -12.53 -18.35 24.84
CA GLY A 482 -11.52 -18.97 25.70
C GLY A 482 -11.16 -20.41 25.32
N GLU A 483 -11.70 -20.93 24.23
CA GLU A 483 -11.30 -22.22 23.68
C GLU A 483 -9.97 -22.07 22.93
N GLN A 484 -8.88 -22.48 23.58
CA GLN A 484 -7.59 -22.60 22.89
C GLN A 484 -7.63 -23.84 21.97
N SER A 485 -8.02 -23.62 20.71
CA SER A 485 -7.95 -24.65 19.67
C SER A 485 -6.48 -24.99 19.34
N ASN A 486 -6.09 -26.26 19.47
CA ASN A 486 -4.73 -26.76 19.20
C ASN A 486 -4.47 -27.01 17.69
N ASP A 487 -5.01 -26.17 16.81
CA ASP A 487 -5.06 -26.38 15.34
C ASP A 487 -3.78 -25.97 14.58
N PHE A 488 -2.61 -26.09 15.22
CA PHE A 488 -1.32 -25.80 14.58
C PHE A 488 -0.60 -27.08 14.11
N TYR A 489 -1.27 -27.93 13.32
CA TYR A 489 -0.59 -29.02 12.56
C TYR A 489 -1.25 -29.35 11.21
#